data_AF-A0A7X8R1R4-F1
#
_entry.id   AF-A0A7X8R1R4-F1
#
_cell.length_a   1.000
_cell.length_b   1.000
_cell.length_c   1.000
_cell.angle_alpha   90.00
_cell.angle_beta   90.00
_cell.angle_gamma   90.00
#
_symmetry.space_group_name_H-M   'P 1'
#
loop_
_entity.id
_entity.type
_entity.pdbx_description
1 polymer ?
#
loop_
_entity_poly.entity_id
_entity_poly.type
_entity_poly.pdbx_seq_one_letter_code
_entity_poly.pdbx_strand_id
1 'polypeptide(L)' 'MKKVELLAPAGNMEKLKMAILYGADAVYFAGEEFGLRTASDNFTFEEMKEGIGFVHEKGKKAYLTMNIIP' A
#
# COMPACT_ATOMS: atom_id res chain seq x y z
N MET A 1 -21.51 -13.54 -8.98
CA MET A 1 -21.17 -12.76 -7.77
C MET A 1 -19.94 -11.91 -8.06
N LYS A 2 -19.85 -10.66 -7.58
CA LYS A 2 -18.58 -9.92 -7.63
C LYS A 2 -17.56 -10.65 -6.75
N LYS A 3 -16.36 -10.88 -7.27
CA LYS A 3 -15.25 -11.44 -6.48
C LYS A 3 -14.96 -10.48 -5.32
N VAL A 4 -14.87 -11.01 -4.10
CA VAL A 4 -14.44 -10.24 -2.92
C VAL A 4 -12.97 -9.87 -3.08
N GLU A 5 -12.61 -8.63 -2.76
CA GLU A 5 -11.23 -8.14 -2.78
C GLU A 5 -10.63 -8.25 -1.38
N LEU A 6 -9.56 -9.03 -1.22
CA LEU A 6 -8.79 -9.06 0.02
C LEU A 6 -7.82 -7.87 0.06
N LEU A 7 -8.21 -6.83 0.78
CA LEU A 7 -7.42 -5.62 0.99
C LEU A 7 -6.61 -5.69 2.29
N ALA A 8 -5.28 -5.59 2.20
CA ALA A 8 -4.37 -5.65 3.34
C ALA A 8 -3.67 -4.30 3.64
N PRO A 9 -3.43 -3.96 4.91
CA PRO A 9 -2.59 -2.81 5.27
C PRO A 9 -1.12 -3.07 4.96
N ALA A 10 -0.42 -2.05 4.45
CA ALA A 10 1.02 -2.05 4.32
C ALA A 10 1.60 -0.81 5.01
N GLY A 11 2.34 -1.04 6.10
CA GLY A 11 2.98 0.03 6.88
C GLY A 11 4.43 0.30 6.52
N ASN A 12 5.03 -0.52 5.65
CA ASN A 12 6.38 -0.36 5.08
C ASN A 12 6.54 -1.32 3.89
N MET A 13 7.67 -1.24 3.17
CA MET A 13 7.93 -2.03 1.97
C MET A 13 7.89 -3.54 2.20
N GLU A 14 8.42 -4.03 3.33
CA GLU A 14 8.42 -5.45 3.66
C GLU A 14 7.00 -5.99 3.78
N LYS A 15 6.15 -5.30 4.55
CA LYS A 15 4.74 -5.66 4.75
C LYS A 15 3.96 -5.61 3.43
N LEU A 16 4.23 -4.63 2.58
CA LEU A 16 3.65 -4.54 1.23
C LEU A 16 3.98 -5.79 0.42
N LYS A 17 5.26 -6.15 0.33
CA LYS A 17 5.71 -7.33 -0.43
C LYS A 17 5.10 -8.61 0.14
N MET A 18 5.09 -8.77 1.47
CA MET A 18 4.47 -9.92 2.12
C MET A 18 2.97 -10.01 1.81
N ALA A 19 2.20 -8.94 1.97
CA ALA A 19 0.76 -8.98 1.71
C ALA A 19 0.43 -9.47 0.30
N ILE A 20 1.14 -8.95 -0.70
CA ILE A 20 0.95 -9.33 -2.12
C ILE A 20 1.38 -10.76 -2.38
N LEU A 21 2.56 -11.18 -1.89
CA LEU A 21 3.09 -12.53 -2.12
C LEU A 21 2.24 -13.62 -1.45
N TYR A 22 1.60 -13.31 -0.33
CA TYR A 22 0.79 -14.26 0.45
C TYR A 22 -0.71 -14.19 0.13
N GLY A 23 -1.10 -13.47 -0.93
CA GLY A 23 -2.41 -13.64 -1.54
C GLY A 23 -3.40 -12.49 -1.37
N ALA A 24 -2.97 -11.32 -0.88
CA ALA A 24 -3.82 -10.13 -0.96
C ALA A 24 -4.14 -9.78 -2.42
N ASP A 25 -5.37 -9.34 -2.67
CA ASP A 25 -5.76 -8.82 -3.99
C ASP A 25 -5.35 -7.35 -4.15
N ALA A 26 -5.24 -6.63 -3.03
CA ALA A 26 -4.81 -5.25 -2.99
C ALA A 26 -4.14 -4.88 -1.65
N VAL A 27 -3.36 -3.79 -1.66
CA VAL A 27 -2.76 -3.19 -0.47
C VAL A 27 -3.16 -1.73 -0.34
N TYR A 28 -3.27 -1.23 0.90
CA TYR A 28 -3.32 0.21 1.17
C TYR A 28 -2.17 0.66 2.05
N PHE A 29 -1.62 1.83 1.74
CA PHE A 29 -0.51 2.45 2.46
C PHE A 29 -0.62 3.99 2.41
N ALA A 30 0.24 4.69 3.14
CA ALA A 30 0.33 6.14 3.17
C ALA A 30 1.74 6.60 2.80
N GLY A 31 1.83 7.77 2.15
CA GLY A 31 3.07 8.52 2.07
C GLY A 31 3.28 9.39 3.31
N GLU A 32 4.49 9.91 3.47
CA GLU A 32 4.89 10.74 4.63
C GLU A 32 4.00 11.98 4.83
N GLU A 33 3.64 12.67 3.75
CA GLU A 33 2.93 13.96 3.81
C GLU A 33 1.41 13.86 4.06
N PHE A 34 0.79 12.71 3.73
CA PHE A 34 -0.67 12.60 3.63
C PHE A 34 -1.30 11.63 4.64
N GLY A 35 -0.50 11.07 5.55
CA GLY A 35 -0.91 10.08 6.54
C GLY A 35 -1.02 10.64 7.97
N LEU A 36 -2.21 10.54 8.59
CA LEU A 36 -2.47 10.94 9.99
C LEU A 36 -1.67 10.17 11.05
N ARG A 37 -0.98 9.08 10.68
CA ARG A 37 -0.18 8.28 11.61
C ARG A 37 1.28 8.71 11.54
N THR A 38 1.66 9.55 12.50
CA THR A 38 3.04 10.04 12.72
C THR A 38 4.00 8.94 13.22
N ALA A 39 3.49 7.75 13.54
CA ALA A 39 4.24 6.65 14.16
C ALA A 39 4.50 5.44 13.23
N SER A 40 4.06 5.49 11.97
CA SER A 40 4.37 4.45 10.98
C SER A 40 5.50 4.91 10.08
N ASP A 41 6.40 3.98 9.72
CA ASP A 41 7.42 4.12 8.68
C ASP A 41 6.73 4.35 7.32
N ASN A 42 6.12 5.52 7.14
CA ASN A 42 5.38 5.87 5.94
C ASN A 42 6.34 5.84 4.74
N PHE A 43 5.77 5.58 3.57
CA PHE A 43 6.59 5.43 2.37
C PHE A 43 7.10 6.79 1.91
N THR A 44 8.40 6.88 1.64
CA THR A 44 8.95 7.95 0.83
C THR A 44 8.37 7.90 -0.59
N PHE A 45 8.49 8.99 -1.34
CA PHE A 45 8.00 9.03 -2.73
C PHE A 45 8.63 7.95 -3.63
N GLU A 46 9.91 7.67 -3.44
CA GLU A 46 10.61 6.63 -4.21
C GLU A 46 10.18 5.22 -3.80
N GLU A 47 9.98 4.96 -2.50
CA GLU A 47 9.43 3.67 -2.04
C GLU A 47 7.99 3.48 -2.50
N MET A 48 7.18 4.55 -2.59
CA MET A 48 5.84 4.47 -3.18
C MET A 48 5.91 4.03 -4.65
N LYS A 49 6.78 4.63 -5.46
CA LYS A 49 6.98 4.21 -6.86
C LYS A 49 7.39 2.75 -6.96
N GLU A 50 8.38 2.32 -6.17
CA GLU A 50 8.85 0.93 -6.14
C GLU A 50 7.69 -0.02 -5.75
N GLY A 51 6.99 0.29 -4.67
CA GLY A 51 5.92 -0.54 -4.12
C GLY A 51 4.74 -0.66 -5.08
N ILE A 52 4.31 0.45 -5.70
CA ILE A 52 3.25 0.46 -6.72
C ILE A 52 3.67 -0.38 -7.92
N GLY A 53 4.92 -0.21 -8.41
CA GLY A 53 5.46 -0.99 -9.51
C GLY A 53 5.42 -2.49 -9.21
N PHE A 54 5.90 -2.90 -8.05
CA PHE A 54 5.87 -4.29 -7.59
C PHE A 54 4.45 -4.87 -7.52
N VAL A 55 3.51 -4.12 -6.94
CA VAL A 55 2.10 -4.53 -6.82
C VAL A 55 1.46 -4.76 -8.19
N HIS A 56 1.70 -3.83 -9.13
CA HIS A 56 1.15 -3.90 -10.49
C HIS A 56 1.79 -5.02 -11.31
N GLU A 57 3.08 -5.31 -11.14
CA GLU A 57 3.76 -6.46 -11.77
C GLU A 57 3.07 -7.79 -11.40
N LYS A 58 2.50 -7.89 -10.19
CA LYS A 58 1.75 -9.07 -9.73
C LYS A 58 0.25 -9.04 -10.10
N GLY A 59 -0.19 -8.06 -10.90
CA GLY A 59 -1.59 -7.90 -11.29
C GLY A 59 -2.52 -7.60 -10.11
N LYS A 60 -1.99 -7.01 -9.04
CA LYS A 60 -2.72 -6.60 -7.83
C LYS A 60 -2.91 -5.09 -7.82
N LYS A 61 -3.65 -4.56 -6.84
CA LYS A 61 -3.94 -3.12 -6.74
C LYS A 61 -3.26 -2.45 -5.56
N ALA A 62 -2.84 -1.21 -5.76
CA ALA A 62 -2.30 -0.34 -4.74
C ALA A 62 -3.27 0.81 -4.48
N TYR A 63 -3.62 1.06 -3.22
CA TYR A 63 -4.44 2.19 -2.81
C TYR A 63 -3.63 3.13 -1.91
N LEU A 64 -3.51 4.38 -2.33
CA LEU A 64 -2.90 5.42 -1.51
C LEU A 64 -3.96 6.01 -0.59
N THR A 65 -3.69 5.98 0.71
CA THR A 65 -4.53 6.66 1.70
C THR A 65 -4.15 8.14 1.75
N MET A 66 -5.15 9.00 1.56
CA MET A 66 -5.05 10.44 1.70
C MET A 66 -6.04 10.87 2.76
N ASN A 67 -5.59 10.98 4.01
CA ASN A 67 -6.47 11.29 5.14
C ASN A 67 -6.07 12.55 5.90
N ILE A 68 -5.03 13.24 5.44
CA ILE A 68 -4.75 14.64 5.76
C ILE A 68 -5.15 15.47 4.55
N ILE A 69 -6.05 16.42 4.76
CA ILE A 69 -6.39 17.49 3.81
C ILE A 69 -5.88 18.79 4.46
N PRO A 70 -5.00 19.56 3.81
CA PRO A 70 -4.51 20.85 4.32
C PRO A 70 -5.64 21.84 4.63
#